data_AF-A0A1W9J2Y6-F1
#
_entry.id   AF-A0A1W9J2Y6-F1
#
_cell.length_a   1.000
_cell.length_b   1.000
_cell.length_c   1.000
_cell.angle_alpha   90.00
_cell.angle_beta   90.00
_cell.angle_gamma   90.00
#
_symmetry.space_group_name_H-M   'P 1'
#
loop_
_entity.id
_entity.type
_entity.pdbx_description
1 polymer ?
#
loop_
_entity_poly.entity_id
_entity_poly.type
_entity_poly.pdbx_seq_one_letter_code
_entity_poly.pdbx_strand_id
1 'polypeptide(L)'
;MRASPVGVDIKIWGGLFLIVGTMDLIVIVLFPAYALKLFGTSVAGPASFLIKLHSPAVHLLIGYGFLWLRPWAWGLSLAYAGFGIVSETMNQLAFGFHIVRSGFITTTLLFAFYLIWRRSVFVDEPISDNRPKRASQELL
;
A
#
# COMPACT_ATOMS: atom_id res chain seq x y z
N MET A 1 -13.13 -12.53 28.94
CA MET A 1 -13.39 -12.08 27.56
C MET A 1 -12.06 -11.86 26.87
N ARG A 2 -11.73 -12.60 25.80
CA ARG A 2 -10.51 -12.32 25.01
C ARG A 2 -10.76 -11.04 24.22
N ALA A 3 -9.89 -10.05 24.33
CA ALA A 3 -9.92 -8.89 23.45
C ALA A 3 -9.80 -9.36 22.00
N SER A 4 -10.72 -8.93 21.13
CA SER A 4 -10.62 -9.22 19.71
C SER A 4 -9.32 -8.63 19.17
N PRO A 5 -8.51 -9.40 18.41
CA PRO A 5 -7.27 -8.87 17.87
C PRO A 5 -7.54 -7.69 16.93
N VAL A 6 -6.91 -6.55 17.22
CA VAL A 6 -7.08 -5.29 16.46
C VAL A 6 -6.41 -5.40 15.08
N GLY A 7 -7.12 -4.94 14.05
CA GLY A 7 -6.57 -4.77 12.70
C GLY A 7 -6.25 -6.07 11.95
N VAL A 8 -6.86 -7.20 12.31
CA VAL A 8 -6.64 -8.50 11.62
C VAL A 8 -6.90 -8.39 10.13
N ASP A 9 -8.00 -7.74 9.76
CA ASP A 9 -8.39 -7.47 8.39
C ASP A 9 -7.35 -6.62 7.62
N ILE A 10 -6.75 -5.59 8.24
CA ILE A 10 -5.65 -4.82 7.66
C ILE A 10 -4.41 -5.70 7.49
N LYS A 11 -4.13 -6.59 8.45
CA LYS A 11 -3.02 -7.55 8.32
C LYS A 11 -3.25 -8.56 7.20
N ILE A 12 -4.49 -9.00 6.97
CA ILE A 12 -4.85 -9.82 5.81
C ILE A 12 -4.56 -9.06 4.52
N TRP A 13 -4.97 -7.80 4.42
CA TRP A 13 -4.58 -6.94 3.30
C TRP A 13 -3.06 -6.83 3.18
N GLY A 14 -2.34 -6.70 4.28
CA GLY A 14 -0.88 -6.67 4.29
C GLY A 14 -0.26 -7.91 3.66
N GLY A 15 -0.73 -9.10 4.04
CA GLY A 15 -0.32 -10.36 3.43
C GLY A 15 -0.63 -10.42 1.93
N LEU A 16 -1.82 -9.96 1.52
CA LEU A 16 -2.20 -9.90 0.10
C LEU A 16 -1.29 -8.95 -0.69
N PHE A 17 -0.97 -7.78 -0.15
CA PHE A 17 -0.04 -6.84 -0.76
C PHE A 17 1.37 -7.43 -0.95
N LEU A 18 1.85 -8.23 0.01
CA LEU A 18 3.12 -8.94 -0.14
C LEU A 18 3.09 -9.98 -1.26
N ILE A 19 2.00 -10.74 -1.36
CA ILE A 19 1.80 -11.72 -2.43
C ILE A 19 1.78 -11.00 -3.79
N VAL A 20 1.00 -9.93 -3.92
CA VAL A 20 0.90 -9.12 -5.15
C VAL A 20 2.25 -8.53 -5.52
N GLY A 21 2.97 -7.92 -4.58
CA GLY A 21 4.30 -7.37 -4.84
C GLY A 21 5.31 -8.42 -5.29
N THR A 22 5.20 -9.66 -4.80
CA THR A 22 6.03 -10.77 -5.26
C THR A 22 5.62 -11.23 -6.66
N MET A 23 4.32 -11.30 -6.95
CA MET A 23 3.82 -11.64 -8.28
C MET A 23 4.23 -10.59 -9.32
N ASP A 24 4.22 -9.31 -8.98
CA ASP A 24 4.72 -8.23 -9.81
C ASP A 24 6.20 -8.49 -10.22
N LEU A 25 7.05 -8.87 -9.26
CA LEU A 25 8.45 -9.22 -9.54
C LEU A 25 8.56 -10.41 -10.50
N ILE A 26 7.77 -11.46 -10.27
CA ILE A 26 7.74 -12.64 -11.13
C ILE A 26 7.33 -12.25 -12.55
N VAL A 27 6.27 -11.46 -12.71
CA VAL A 27 5.78 -11.00 -14.02
C VAL A 27 6.84 -10.15 -14.74
N ILE A 28 7.54 -9.26 -14.01
CA ILE A 28 8.62 -8.45 -14.59
C ILE A 28 9.74 -9.34 -15.13
N VAL A 29 10.15 -10.38 -14.39
CA VAL A 29 11.20 -11.31 -14.79
C VAL A 29 10.77 -12.20 -15.96
N LEU A 30 9.54 -12.71 -15.94
CA LEU A 30 9.03 -13.62 -16.97
C LEU A 30 8.66 -12.90 -18.27
N PHE A 31 8.28 -11.62 -18.20
CA PHE A 31 7.80 -10.85 -19.35
C PHE A 31 8.56 -9.51 -19.50
N PRO A 32 9.89 -9.50 -19.63
CA PRO A 32 10.68 -8.26 -19.60
C PRO A 32 10.29 -7.29 -20.73
N ALA A 33 9.79 -7.81 -21.85
CA ALA A 33 9.38 -7.05 -23.02
C ALA A 33 7.99 -6.39 -22.92
N TYR A 34 7.17 -6.67 -21.89
CA TYR A 34 5.84 -6.05 -21.81
C TYR A 34 5.97 -4.53 -21.71
N ALA A 35 5.18 -3.78 -22.48
CA ALA A 35 5.18 -2.32 -22.40
C ALA A 35 4.31 -1.86 -21.23
N LEU A 36 4.90 -1.11 -20.31
CA LEU A 36 4.16 -0.57 -19.16
C LEU A 36 3.40 0.68 -19.59
N LYS A 37 2.07 0.67 -19.50
CA LYS A 37 1.25 1.85 -19.75
C LYS A 37 1.12 2.66 -18.46
N LEU A 38 1.65 3.88 -18.46
CA LEU A 38 1.67 4.74 -17.27
C LEU A 38 1.37 6.19 -17.68
N PHE A 39 0.38 6.82 -17.03
CA PHE A 39 -0.01 8.21 -17.30
C PHE A 39 -0.25 8.54 -18.79
N GLY A 40 -0.91 7.66 -19.54
CA GLY A 40 -1.17 7.85 -20.96
C GLY A 40 0.06 7.65 -21.86
N THR A 41 1.18 7.17 -21.32
CA THR A 41 2.39 6.84 -22.06
C THR A 41 2.67 5.34 -22.06
N SER A 42 3.39 4.86 -23.07
CA SER A 42 3.83 3.46 -23.14
C SER A 42 5.35 3.40 -22.97
N VAL A 43 5.79 2.93 -21.81
CA VAL A 43 7.20 2.82 -21.45
C VAL A 43 7.71 1.45 -21.89
N ALA A 44 8.67 1.46 -22.83
CA ALA A 44 9.30 0.26 -23.38
C ALA A 44 10.83 0.33 -23.28
N GLY A 45 11.50 -0.78 -23.62
CA GLY A 45 12.97 -0.86 -23.62
C GLY A 45 13.59 -1.08 -22.23
N PRO A 46 14.93 -1.06 -22.11
CA PRO A 46 15.63 -1.42 -20.87
C PRO A 46 15.28 -0.54 -19.67
N ALA A 47 15.04 0.76 -19.90
CA ALA A 47 14.63 1.70 -18.85
C ALA A 47 13.26 1.36 -18.24
N SER A 48 12.40 0.64 -18.98
CA SER A 48 11.10 0.19 -18.46
C SER A 48 11.26 -0.75 -17.27
N PHE A 49 12.37 -1.50 -17.16
CA PHE A 49 12.60 -2.40 -16.05
C PHE A 49 12.61 -1.67 -14.69
N LEU A 50 13.37 -0.59 -14.59
CA LEU A 50 13.46 0.22 -13.37
C LEU A 50 12.12 0.87 -13.04
N ILE A 51 11.41 1.35 -14.06
CA ILE A 51 10.08 1.94 -13.87
C ILE A 51 9.11 0.86 -13.39
N LYS A 52 9.14 -0.35 -13.94
CA LYS A 52 8.27 -1.45 -13.51
C LYS A 52 8.51 -1.86 -12.05
N LEU A 53 9.74 -1.76 -11.54
CA LEU A 53 10.06 -2.07 -10.14
C LEU A 53 9.38 -1.15 -9.13
N HIS A 54 8.83 0.00 -9.54
CA HIS A 54 8.09 0.87 -8.63
C HIS A 54 6.90 0.15 -7.99
N SER A 55 6.12 -0.60 -8.80
CA SER A 55 4.90 -1.29 -8.36
C SER A 55 5.18 -2.34 -7.28
N PRO A 56 6.05 -3.34 -7.52
CA PRO A 56 6.37 -4.33 -6.50
C PRO A 56 6.99 -3.70 -5.26
N ALA A 57 7.86 -2.70 -5.41
CA ALA A 57 8.49 -2.04 -4.27
C ALA A 57 7.44 -1.39 -3.35
N VAL A 58 6.49 -0.64 -3.93
CA VAL A 58 5.43 0.02 -3.16
C VAL A 58 4.46 -1.01 -2.59
N HIS A 59 4.09 -2.05 -3.35
CA HIS A 59 3.24 -3.13 -2.85
C HIS A 59 3.85 -3.84 -1.64
N LEU A 60 5.15 -4.20 -1.71
CA LEU A 60 5.85 -4.85 -0.62
C LEU A 60 5.97 -3.94 0.60
N LEU A 61 6.24 -2.65 0.40
CA LEU A 61 6.34 -1.68 1.49
C LEU A 61 4.99 -1.45 2.18
N ILE A 62 3.91 -1.32 1.42
CA ILE A 62 2.54 -1.25 1.98
C ILE A 62 2.22 -2.54 2.72
N GLY A 63 2.50 -3.70 2.13
CA GLY A 63 2.26 -5.01 2.74
C GLY A 63 2.96 -5.16 4.08
N TYR A 64 4.24 -4.78 4.13
CA TYR A 64 4.99 -4.68 5.39
C TYR A 64 4.28 -3.72 6.35
N GLY A 65 4.03 -2.49 5.93
CA GLY A 65 3.38 -1.48 6.75
C GLY A 65 2.08 -1.97 7.38
N PHE A 66 1.24 -2.70 6.64
CA PHE A 66 -0.02 -3.25 7.11
C PHE A 66 0.13 -4.44 8.07
N LEU A 67 1.08 -5.34 7.86
CA LEU A 67 1.31 -6.45 8.78
C LEU A 67 1.67 -5.98 10.20
N TRP A 68 2.42 -4.88 10.28
CA TRP A 68 2.85 -4.27 11.55
C TRP A 68 2.06 -3.01 11.92
N LEU A 69 0.95 -2.72 11.22
CA LEU A 69 0.07 -1.56 11.46
C LEU A 69 0.82 -0.23 11.58
N ARG A 70 1.87 -0.04 10.78
CA ARG A 70 2.71 1.16 10.84
C ARG A 70 1.93 2.40 10.38
N PRO A 71 2.01 3.54 11.10
CA PRO A 71 1.25 4.75 10.76
C PRO A 71 1.48 5.28 9.34
N TRP A 72 2.74 5.22 8.88
CA TRP A 72 3.11 5.67 7.54
C TRP A 72 2.45 4.84 6.43
N ALA A 73 2.05 3.60 6.71
CA ALA A 73 1.46 2.70 5.73
C ALA A 73 0.12 3.21 5.22
N TRP A 74 -0.65 3.87 6.09
CA TRP A 74 -1.93 4.48 5.72
C TRP A 74 -1.74 5.56 4.66
N GLY A 75 -0.83 6.51 4.91
CA GLY A 75 -0.55 7.61 3.99
C GLY A 75 0.05 7.12 2.66
N LEU A 76 1.01 6.18 2.74
CA LEU A 76 1.60 5.57 1.55
C LEU A 76 0.55 4.86 0.68
N SER A 77 -0.37 4.12 1.31
CA SER A 77 -1.42 3.40 0.60
C SER A 77 -2.40 4.33 -0.10
N LEU A 78 -2.79 5.43 0.54
CA LEU A 78 -3.68 6.42 -0.08
C LEU A 78 -2.98 7.18 -1.21
N ALA A 79 -1.72 7.55 -1.04
CA ALA A 79 -0.93 8.17 -2.09
C ALA A 79 -0.81 7.25 -3.32
N TYR A 80 -0.52 5.97 -3.08
CA TYR A 80 -0.39 4.98 -4.16
C TYR A 80 -1.73 4.64 -4.83
N ALA A 81 -2.82 4.59 -4.07
CA ALA A 81 -4.17 4.47 -4.64
C ALA A 81 -4.47 5.65 -5.57
N GLY A 82 -4.17 6.88 -5.14
CA GLY A 82 -4.31 8.09 -5.97
C GLY A 82 -3.46 8.03 -7.24
N PHE A 83 -2.20 7.62 -7.11
CA PHE A 83 -1.30 7.40 -8.25
C PHE A 83 -1.91 6.45 -9.28
N GLY A 84 -2.40 5.29 -8.84
CA GLY A 84 -3.03 4.29 -9.71
C GLY A 84 -4.29 4.82 -10.40
N ILE A 85 -5.18 5.48 -9.66
CA ILE A 85 -6.42 6.06 -10.22
C ILE A 85 -6.12 7.10 -11.30
N VAL A 86 -5.20 8.02 -11.02
CA VAL A 86 -4.81 9.07 -11.98
C VAL A 86 -4.18 8.45 -13.22
N SER A 87 -3.22 7.52 -13.04
CA SER A 87 -2.57 6.83 -14.15
C SER A 87 -3.58 6.09 -15.03
N GLU A 88 -4.48 5.31 -14.43
CA GLU A 88 -5.45 4.54 -15.20
C GLU A 88 -6.49 5.42 -15.89
N THR A 89 -6.88 6.53 -15.27
CA THR A 89 -7.77 7.51 -15.91
C THR A 89 -7.10 8.13 -17.15
N MET A 90 -5.86 8.60 -17.01
CA MET A 90 -5.09 9.13 -18.15
C MET A 90 -4.86 8.08 -19.24
N ASN A 91 -4.58 6.85 -18.82
CA ASN A 91 -4.43 5.71 -19.72
C ASN A 91 -5.71 5.42 -20.51
N GLN A 92 -6.90 5.57 -19.94
CA GLN A 92 -8.16 5.43 -20.68
C GLN A 92 -8.39 6.60 -21.65
N LEU A 93 -8.05 7.83 -21.24
CA LEU A 93 -8.15 9.01 -22.11
C LEU A 93 -7.22 8.90 -23.33
N ALA A 94 -6.00 8.39 -23.14
CA ALA A 94 -5.00 8.29 -24.20
C ALA A 94 -5.16 7.05 -25.09
N PHE A 95 -5.55 5.91 -24.53
CA PHE A 95 -5.57 4.62 -25.23
C PHE A 95 -6.98 4.03 -25.44
N GLY A 96 -8.03 4.75 -25.05
CA GLY A 96 -9.41 4.30 -25.12
C GLY A 96 -9.86 3.49 -23.90
N PHE A 97 -11.18 3.26 -23.85
CA PHE A 97 -11.84 2.56 -22.75
C PHE A 97 -11.42 1.08 -22.67
N HIS A 98 -11.19 0.60 -21.45
CA HIS A 98 -10.90 -0.79 -21.16
C HIS A 98 -11.53 -1.20 -19.83
N ILE A 99 -12.36 -2.24 -19.86
CA ILE A 99 -13.16 -2.67 -18.71
C ILE A 99 -12.32 -3.01 -17.48
N VAL A 100 -11.16 -3.65 -17.68
CA VAL A 100 -10.24 -4.02 -16.58
C VAL A 100 -9.70 -2.78 -15.86
N ARG A 101 -9.42 -1.69 -16.59
CA ARG A 101 -8.92 -0.43 -16.00
C ARG A 101 -9.99 0.27 -15.21
N SER A 102 -11.21 0.28 -15.74
CA SER A 102 -12.36 0.82 -15.03
C SER A 102 -12.64 0.02 -13.74
N GLY A 103 -12.55 -1.31 -13.81
CA GLY A 103 -12.63 -2.18 -12.64
C GLY A 103 -11.56 -1.87 -11.60
N PHE A 104 -10.30 -1.71 -12.03
CA PHE A 104 -9.20 -1.28 -11.16
C PHE A 104 -9.49 0.06 -10.48
N ILE A 105 -9.87 1.10 -11.23
CA ILE A 105 -10.18 2.42 -10.66
C ILE A 105 -11.28 2.31 -9.59
N THR A 106 -12.38 1.61 -9.89
CA THR A 106 -13.50 1.45 -8.97
C THR A 106 -13.10 0.70 -7.71
N THR A 107 -12.40 -0.44 -7.82
CA THR A 107 -11.99 -1.21 -6.64
C THR A 107 -10.93 -0.48 -5.82
N THR A 108 -10.01 0.25 -6.44
CA THR A 108 -9.04 1.10 -5.75
C THR A 108 -9.72 2.24 -5.00
N LEU A 109 -10.76 2.87 -5.56
CA LEU A 109 -11.55 3.90 -4.87
C LEU A 109 -12.24 3.32 -3.63
N LEU A 110 -12.92 2.17 -3.77
CA LEU A 110 -13.56 1.49 -2.65
C LEU A 110 -12.55 1.11 -1.56
N PHE A 111 -11.37 0.63 -1.96
CA PHE A 111 -10.30 0.31 -1.03
C PHE A 111 -9.75 1.55 -0.33
N ALA A 112 -9.59 2.68 -1.04
CA ALA A 112 -9.19 3.95 -0.43
C ALA A 112 -10.21 4.45 0.60
N PHE A 113 -11.52 4.38 0.29
CA PHE A 113 -12.58 4.72 1.24
C PHE A 113 -12.54 3.81 2.47
N TYR A 114 -12.34 2.51 2.26
CA TYR A 114 -12.14 1.55 3.34
C TYR A 114 -10.93 1.92 4.23
N LEU A 115 -9.79 2.30 3.65
CA LEU A 115 -8.63 2.73 4.43
C LEU A 115 -8.87 4.04 5.18
N ILE A 116 -9.60 4.99 4.60
CA ILE A 116 -9.99 6.24 5.28
C ILE A 116 -10.86 5.92 6.51
N TRP A 117 -11.84 5.02 6.37
CA TRP A 117 -12.63 4.52 7.50
C TRP A 117 -11.72 3.92 8.57
N ARG A 118 -10.74 3.10 8.16
CA ARG A 118 -9.85 2.36 9.08
C ARG A 118 -8.65 3.15 9.58
N ARG A 119 -8.65 4.49 9.42
CA ARG A 119 -7.54 5.36 9.84
C ARG A 119 -7.11 5.16 11.30
N SER A 120 -8.06 4.92 12.22
CA SER A 120 -7.76 4.75 13.65
C SER A 120 -6.86 3.55 13.96
N VAL A 121 -6.82 2.54 13.09
CA VAL A 121 -5.98 1.34 13.26
C VAL A 121 -4.49 1.65 13.07
N PHE A 122 -4.16 2.76 12.42
CA PHE A 122 -2.81 3.19 12.08
C PHE A 122 -2.28 4.32 12.99
N VAL A 123 -3.00 4.66 14.06
CA VAL A 123 -2.56 5.70 15.00
C VAL A 123 -1.69 5.02 16.04
N ASP A 124 -0.47 5.53 16.26
CA ASP A 124 0.35 5.10 17.40
C ASP A 124 -0.42 5.40 18.69
N GLU A 125 -0.52 4.42 19.60
CA GLU A 125 -0.93 4.74 20.97
C GLU A 125 0.04 5.78 21.52
N PRO A 126 -0.44 6.88 22.11
CA PRO A 126 0.46 7.83 22.74
C PRO A 126 1.29 7.05 23.76
N ILE A 127 2.62 7.17 23.66
CA ILE A 127 3.55 6.62 24.64
C ILE A 127 3.05 7.10 26.01
N SER A 128 2.41 6.20 26.76
CA SER A 128 1.96 6.46 28.11
C SER A 128 3.23 6.70 28.91
N ASP A 129 3.54 7.97 29.15
CA ASP A 129 4.68 8.46 29.94
C ASP A 129 4.50 8.15 31.45
N ASN A 130 3.83 7.05 31.78
CA ASN A 130 3.76 6.46 33.11
C ASN A 130 5.07 5.72 33.38
N ARG A 131 6.19 6.44 33.33
CA ARG A 131 7.40 6.02 34.02
C ARG A 131 7.14 6.30 35.51
N PRO A 132 6.98 5.30 36.39
CA PRO A 132 6.84 5.58 37.81
C PRO A 132 8.11 6.33 38.24
N LYS A 133 7.94 7.55 38.77
CA LYS A 133 9.01 8.23 39.50
C LYS A 133 9.45 7.26 40.59
N ARG A 134 10.60 6.62 40.38
CA ARG A 134 11.28 5.81 41.40
C ARG A 134 11.52 6.76 42.56
N ALA A 135 10.66 6.66 43.58
CA ALA A 135 10.80 7.43 44.80
C ALA A 135 12.18 7.13 45.35
N SER A 136 13.06 8.11 45.30
CA SER A 136 14.26 8.20 46.12
C SER A 136 13.81 8.34 47.57
N GLN A 137 13.38 7.22 48.15
CA GLN A 137 13.09 7.03 49.57
C GLN A 137 13.94 5.87 50.08
N GLU A 138 15.24 5.93 49.89
CA GLU A 138 16.19 5.26 50.79
C GLU A 138 17.42 6.16 50.85
N LEU A 139 17.55 6.88 51.95
CA LEU A 139 18.78 7.35 52.60
C LEU A 139 18.33 8.21 53.81
N LEU A 140 17.79 7.50 54.79
CA LEU A 140 17.96 7.84 56.21
C LEU A 140 19.28 7.21 56.66
#